data_AF-A0A8T3TWA7-F1
#
_entry.id   AF-A0A8T3TWA7-F1
#
_cell.length_a   1.000
_cell.length_b   1.000
_cell.length_c   1.000
_cell.angle_alpha   90.00
_cell.angle_beta   90.00
_cell.angle_gamma   90.00
#
_symmetry.space_group_name_H-M   'P 1'
#
loop_
_entity.id
_entity.type
_entity.pdbx_description
1 polymer ?
#
loop_
_entity_poly.entity_id
_entity_poly.type
_entity_poly.pdbx_seq_one_letter_code
_entity_poly.pdbx_strand_id
1 'polypeptide(L)'
;MSRMFGWADDFMNWFLFGHETWLVAVLKGVPLFLFVYFMLTYVPNYVYYLVTVLLPFLRFSDDVGFLISNGVGFGNFGLLIALGVLVQATRGRRGFGWSAIRIFVLLNYLFTVLLLIPLLSFNLAGGTFLPREGQNPFPLQAIAFGTMVAGLGAAACVYLYFEYRRITRRDAEEAAQRSAALARR
;
A
#
# COMPACT_ATOMS: atom_id res chain seq x y z
N MET A 1 -5.51 -7.67 -23.65
CA MET A 1 -5.47 -7.02 -22.33
C MET A 1 -6.50 -5.90 -22.34
N SER A 2 -7.40 -5.82 -21.34
CA SER A 2 -8.46 -4.78 -21.36
C SER A 2 -7.84 -3.39 -21.20
N ARG A 3 -8.52 -2.34 -21.70
CA ARG A 3 -8.04 -0.95 -21.62
C ARG A 3 -7.71 -0.52 -20.18
N MET A 4 -8.48 -1.03 -19.20
CA MET A 4 -8.27 -0.76 -17.78
C MET A 4 -6.97 -1.34 -17.25
N PHE A 5 -6.64 -2.59 -17.60
CA PHE A 5 -5.40 -3.22 -17.17
C PHE A 5 -4.16 -2.56 -17.77
N GLY A 6 -4.21 -2.17 -19.05
CA GLY A 6 -3.11 -1.42 -19.66
C GLY A 6 -2.88 -0.07 -18.99
N TRP A 7 -3.97 0.67 -18.72
CA TRP A 7 -3.89 1.97 -18.07
C TRP A 7 -3.33 1.88 -16.63
N ALA A 8 -3.78 0.89 -15.86
CA ALA A 8 -3.25 0.66 -14.51
C ALA A 8 -1.77 0.25 -14.52
N ASP A 9 -1.34 -0.52 -15.53
CA ASP A 9 0.06 -0.91 -15.69
C ASP A 9 0.96 0.29 -16.02
N ASP A 10 0.51 1.17 -16.92
CA ASP A 10 1.24 2.40 -17.27
C ASP A 10 1.32 3.37 -16.08
N PHE A 11 0.20 3.54 -15.36
CA PHE A 11 0.18 4.29 -14.10
C PHE A 11 1.19 3.72 -13.10
N MET A 12 1.24 2.41 -12.92
CA MET A 12 2.16 1.79 -11.97
C MET A 12 3.63 1.87 -12.40
N ASN A 13 3.89 1.87 -13.70
CA ASN A 13 5.23 2.07 -14.22
C ASN A 13 5.74 3.49 -13.89
N TRP A 14 4.88 4.51 -14.05
CA TRP A 14 5.19 5.87 -13.56
C TRP A 14 5.25 5.94 -12.03
N PHE A 15 4.32 5.27 -11.34
CA PHE A 15 4.24 5.31 -9.89
C PHE A 15 5.52 4.77 -9.24
N LEU A 16 6.11 3.71 -9.80
CA LEU A 16 7.29 3.07 -9.21
C LEU A 16 8.62 3.65 -9.70
N PHE A 17 8.66 4.17 -10.93
CA PHE A 17 9.93 4.53 -11.58
C PHE A 17 9.96 5.91 -12.23
N GLY A 18 8.84 6.64 -12.22
CA GLY A 18 8.74 7.99 -12.76
C GLY A 18 9.49 9.02 -11.93
N HIS A 19 9.81 10.16 -12.54
CA HIS A 19 10.37 11.30 -11.81
C HIS A 19 9.31 11.98 -10.93
N GLU A 20 9.72 12.43 -9.75
CA GLU A 20 8.80 12.83 -8.68
C GLU A 20 9.13 14.20 -8.12
N THR A 21 8.07 14.94 -7.78
CA THR A 21 8.18 16.04 -6.83
C THR A 21 8.27 15.48 -5.41
N TRP A 22 8.72 16.29 -4.46
CA TRP A 22 8.79 15.89 -3.04
C TRP A 22 7.44 15.38 -2.51
N LEU A 23 6.33 16.02 -2.90
CA LEU A 23 4.99 15.63 -2.44
C LEU A 23 4.59 14.26 -2.97
N VAL A 24 4.87 13.99 -4.25
CA VAL A 24 4.62 12.67 -4.85
C VAL A 24 5.44 11.59 -4.14
N ALA A 25 6.72 11.85 -3.87
CA ALA A 25 7.57 10.92 -3.14
C ALA A 25 7.04 10.62 -1.74
N VAL A 26 6.53 11.63 -1.03
CA VAL A 26 5.91 11.45 0.30
C VAL A 26 4.62 10.63 0.21
N LEU A 27 3.75 10.94 -0.74
CA LEU A 27 2.47 10.24 -0.92
C LEU A 27 2.64 8.78 -1.33
N LYS A 28 3.77 8.43 -1.95
CA LYS A 28 4.14 7.03 -2.27
C LYS A 28 4.86 6.36 -1.10
N GLY A 29 5.90 7.02 -0.58
CA GLY A 29 6.84 6.47 0.37
C GLY A 29 6.24 6.23 1.75
N VAL A 30 5.43 7.17 2.27
CA VAL A 30 4.84 7.02 3.61
C VAL A 30 3.89 5.82 3.69
N PRO A 31 2.92 5.65 2.77
CA PRO A 31 2.09 4.46 2.79
C PRO A 31 2.89 3.16 2.62
N LEU A 32 3.86 3.12 1.70
CA LEU A 32 4.68 1.92 1.50
C LEU A 32 5.51 1.58 2.75
N PHE A 33 6.04 2.59 3.44
CA PHE A 33 6.72 2.41 4.72
C PHE A 33 5.76 1.85 5.78
N LEU A 34 4.55 2.43 5.91
CA LEU A 34 3.55 1.95 6.86
C LEU A 34 3.11 0.51 6.56
N PHE A 35 3.01 0.13 5.29
CA PHE A 35 2.75 -1.24 4.88
C PHE A 35 3.86 -2.19 5.36
N VAL A 36 5.13 -1.86 5.09
CA VAL A 36 6.28 -2.66 5.55
C VAL A 36 6.29 -2.76 7.06
N TYR A 37 6.12 -1.63 7.76
CA TYR A 37 6.07 -1.60 9.22
C TYR A 37 4.93 -2.48 9.76
N PHE A 38 3.74 -2.41 9.18
CA PHE A 38 2.61 -3.23 9.57
C PHE A 38 2.88 -4.72 9.36
N MET A 39 3.44 -5.10 8.22
CA MET A 39 3.78 -6.50 7.92
C MET A 39 4.84 -7.07 8.87
N LEU A 40 5.79 -6.25 9.29
CA LEU A 40 6.90 -6.69 10.15
C LEU A 40 6.59 -6.65 11.64
N THR A 41 5.68 -5.77 12.08
CA THR A 41 5.45 -5.55 13.52
C THR A 41 4.02 -5.85 13.94
N TYR A 42 3.02 -5.30 13.22
CA TYR A 42 1.63 -5.48 13.59
C TYR A 42 1.10 -6.88 13.27
N VAL A 43 1.38 -7.42 12.08
CA VAL A 43 0.92 -8.77 11.73
C VAL A 43 1.46 -9.83 12.70
N PRO A 44 2.77 -9.89 13.00
CA PRO A 44 3.29 -10.81 14.02
C PRO A 44 2.66 -10.60 15.39
N ASN A 45 2.44 -9.35 15.80
CA ASN A 45 1.83 -9.03 17.08
C ASN A 45 0.36 -9.51 17.16
N TYR A 46 -0.42 -9.30 16.09
CA TYR A 46 -1.78 -9.83 16.03
C TYR A 46 -1.80 -11.36 16.02
N VAL A 47 -0.88 -12.01 15.32
CA VAL A 47 -0.75 -13.47 15.35
C VAL A 47 -0.42 -13.96 16.76
N TYR A 48 0.47 -13.28 17.48
CA TYR A 48 0.76 -13.60 18.89
C TYR A 48 -0.52 -13.61 19.72
N TYR A 49 -1.26 -12.50 19.75
CA TYR A 49 -2.51 -12.41 20.51
C TYR A 49 -3.57 -13.40 20.03
N LEU A 50 -3.60 -13.69 18.73
CA LEU A 50 -4.55 -14.63 18.16
C LEU A 50 -4.35 -16.04 18.73
N VAL A 51 -3.11 -16.51 18.77
CA VAL A 51 -2.78 -17.90 19.16
C VAL A 51 -2.66 -18.10 20.68
N THR A 52 -2.36 -17.04 21.43
CA THR A 52 -2.24 -17.10 22.91
C THR A 52 -3.54 -16.72 23.62
N VAL A 53 -4.26 -15.71 23.13
CA VAL A 53 -5.41 -15.12 23.85
C VAL A 53 -6.75 -15.41 23.17
N LEU A 54 -6.88 -15.10 21.87
CA LEU A 54 -8.18 -14.97 21.23
C LEU A 54 -8.78 -16.32 20.79
N LEU A 55 -7.98 -17.27 20.32
CA LEU A 55 -8.48 -18.58 19.89
C LEU A 55 -8.56 -19.55 21.09
N PRO A 56 -9.78 -19.82 21.60
CA PRO A 56 -9.95 -20.52 22.88
C PRO A 56 -9.45 -21.96 22.87
N PHE A 57 -9.37 -22.59 21.70
CA PHE A 57 -8.92 -23.97 21.51
C PHE A 57 -7.41 -24.12 21.23
N LEU A 58 -6.69 -23.02 20.93
CA LEU A 58 -5.23 -23.06 20.78
C LEU A 58 -4.55 -22.71 22.11
N ARG A 59 -4.80 -21.48 22.61
CA ARG A 59 -4.24 -20.93 23.86
C ARG A 59 -2.83 -21.44 24.16
N PHE A 60 -1.94 -21.28 23.18
CA PHE A 60 -0.55 -21.70 23.34
C PHE A 60 0.12 -20.93 24.47
N SER A 61 1.17 -21.52 25.05
CA SER A 61 2.01 -20.80 26.00
C SER A 61 2.66 -19.58 25.35
N ASP A 62 3.03 -18.60 26.17
CA ASP A 62 3.69 -17.37 25.70
C ASP A 62 4.94 -17.67 24.86
N ASP A 63 5.73 -18.68 25.24
CA ASP A 63 6.93 -19.11 24.50
C ASP A 63 6.60 -19.62 23.09
N VAL A 64 5.56 -20.45 22.97
CA VAL A 64 5.13 -21.00 21.67
C VAL A 64 4.51 -19.91 20.81
N GLY A 65 3.70 -19.03 21.41
CA GLY A 65 3.15 -17.86 20.74
C GLY A 65 4.24 -16.92 20.22
N PHE A 66 5.27 -16.67 21.01
CA PHE A 66 6.42 -15.85 20.62
C PHE A 66 7.18 -16.48 19.45
N LEU A 67 7.43 -17.79 19.49
CA LEU A 67 8.09 -18.52 18.40
C LEU A 67 7.29 -18.42 17.08
N ILE A 68 5.97 -18.66 17.13
CA ILE A 68 5.09 -18.55 15.96
C ILE A 68 5.08 -17.12 15.40
N SER A 69 4.93 -16.13 16.27
CA SER A 69 4.93 -14.71 15.91
C SER A 69 6.22 -14.30 15.20
N ASN A 70 7.39 -14.67 15.77
CA ASN A 70 8.68 -14.41 15.13
C ASN A 70 8.79 -15.13 13.78
N GLY A 71 8.35 -16.38 13.68
CA GLY A 71 8.31 -17.11 12.42
C GLY A 71 7.51 -16.38 11.33
N VAL A 72 6.35 -15.82 11.67
CA VAL A 72 5.56 -14.97 10.77
C VAL A 72 6.30 -13.67 10.42
N GLY A 73 6.94 -13.02 11.39
CA GLY A 73 7.73 -11.82 11.17
C GLY A 73 8.87 -12.03 10.18
N PHE A 74 9.67 -13.09 10.38
CA PHE A 74 10.75 -13.46 9.46
C PHE A 74 10.23 -13.89 8.08
N GLY A 75 9.12 -14.63 8.03
CA GLY A 75 8.47 -14.98 6.77
C GLY A 75 8.02 -13.75 5.98
N ASN A 76 7.36 -12.80 6.65
CA ASN A 76 6.95 -11.54 6.04
C ASN A 76 8.16 -10.73 5.55
N PHE A 77 9.25 -10.68 6.33
CA PHE A 77 10.49 -10.01 5.92
C PHE A 77 11.07 -10.62 4.62
N GLY A 78 11.14 -11.95 4.54
CA GLY A 78 11.59 -12.64 3.33
C GLY A 78 10.70 -12.34 2.11
N LEU A 79 9.37 -12.36 2.29
CA LEU A 79 8.42 -12.01 1.23
C LEU A 79 8.55 -10.56 0.76
N LEU A 80 8.80 -9.63 1.69
CA LEU A 80 9.02 -8.22 1.36
C LEU A 80 10.31 -8.01 0.55
N ILE A 81 11.39 -8.72 0.89
CA ILE A 81 12.64 -8.70 0.10
C ILE A 81 12.36 -9.24 -1.31
N ALA A 82 11.71 -10.40 -1.41
CA ALA A 82 11.37 -10.99 -2.71
C ALA A 82 10.52 -10.05 -3.55
N LEU A 83 9.49 -9.43 -2.96
CA LEU A 83 8.66 -8.44 -3.62
C LEU A 83 9.48 -7.23 -4.07
N GLY A 84 10.36 -6.69 -3.21
CA GLY A 84 11.24 -5.57 -3.55
C GLY A 84 12.13 -5.87 -4.75
N VAL A 85 12.75 -7.06 -4.78
CA VAL A 85 13.57 -7.52 -5.91
C VAL A 85 12.72 -7.67 -7.18
N LEU A 86 11.54 -8.28 -7.08
CA LEU A 86 10.62 -8.44 -8.20
C LEU A 86 10.16 -7.08 -8.75
N VAL A 87 9.84 -6.12 -7.89
CA VAL A 87 9.50 -4.75 -8.28
C VAL A 87 10.63 -4.14 -9.08
N GLN A 88 11.87 -4.17 -8.56
CA GLN A 88 13.03 -3.64 -9.30
C GLN A 88 13.24 -4.36 -10.63
N ALA A 89 13.03 -5.68 -10.66
CA ALA A 89 13.15 -6.48 -11.88
C ALA A 89 12.08 -6.13 -12.93
N THR A 90 10.94 -5.56 -12.55
CA THR A 90 9.88 -5.17 -13.49
C THR A 90 10.21 -3.89 -14.28
N ARG A 91 11.22 -3.12 -13.87
CA ARG A 91 11.56 -1.83 -14.47
C ARG A 91 11.84 -1.97 -15.97
N GLY A 92 11.09 -1.22 -16.78
CA GLY A 92 11.22 -1.25 -18.26
C GLY A 92 10.76 -2.54 -18.94
N ARG A 93 10.25 -3.53 -18.19
CA ARG A 93 9.77 -4.80 -18.75
C ARG A 93 8.27 -4.76 -19.02
N ARG A 94 7.89 -5.33 -20.17
CA ARG A 94 6.51 -5.52 -20.62
C ARG A 94 6.15 -7.00 -20.62
N GLY A 95 4.87 -7.31 -20.44
CA GLY A 95 4.35 -8.67 -20.45
C GLY A 95 3.54 -8.98 -19.20
N PHE A 96 2.64 -9.95 -19.31
CA PHE A 96 1.61 -10.23 -18.30
C PHE A 96 2.17 -10.44 -16.88
N GLY A 97 3.24 -11.22 -16.73
CA GLY A 97 3.86 -11.47 -15.42
C GLY A 97 4.42 -10.21 -14.74
N TRP A 98 5.05 -9.33 -15.52
CA TRP A 98 5.58 -8.06 -15.01
C TRP A 98 4.47 -7.09 -14.64
N SER A 99 3.42 -7.03 -15.47
CA SER A 99 2.23 -6.23 -15.17
C SER A 99 1.51 -6.76 -13.92
N ALA A 100 1.44 -8.07 -13.72
CA ALA A 100 0.82 -8.67 -12.54
C ALA A 100 1.52 -8.24 -11.24
N ILE A 101 2.85 -8.18 -11.23
CA ILE A 101 3.62 -7.68 -10.07
C ILE A 101 3.28 -6.21 -9.79
N ARG A 102 3.23 -5.36 -10.83
CA ARG A 102 2.89 -3.94 -10.68
C ARG A 102 1.45 -3.73 -10.17
N ILE A 103 0.50 -4.50 -10.69
CA ILE A 103 -0.89 -4.48 -10.20
C ILE A 103 -0.97 -4.99 -8.76
N PHE A 104 -0.22 -6.02 -8.40
CA PHE A 104 -0.15 -6.48 -7.02
C PHE A 104 0.35 -5.38 -6.09
N VAL A 105 1.39 -4.64 -6.48
CA VAL A 105 1.87 -3.48 -5.69
C VAL A 105 0.83 -2.37 -5.61
N LEU A 106 0.10 -2.09 -6.70
CA LEU A 106 -1.02 -1.13 -6.68
C LEU A 106 -2.06 -1.52 -5.64
N LEU A 107 -2.46 -2.79 -5.61
CA LEU A 107 -3.46 -3.29 -4.67
C LEU A 107 -2.96 -3.18 -3.22
N ASN A 108 -1.68 -3.45 -2.95
CA ASN A 108 -1.10 -3.27 -1.62
C ASN A 108 -1.07 -1.78 -1.22
N TYR A 109 -0.72 -0.90 -2.16
CA TYR A 109 -0.76 0.55 -1.93
C TYR A 109 -2.20 1.02 -1.61
N LEU A 110 -3.19 0.62 -2.42
CA LEU A 110 -4.60 0.96 -2.21
C LEU A 110 -5.13 0.40 -0.90
N PHE A 111 -4.83 -0.87 -0.58
CA PHE A 111 -5.15 -1.48 0.70
C PHE A 111 -4.57 -0.66 1.86
N THR A 112 -3.33 -0.20 1.71
CA THR A 112 -2.68 0.55 2.78
C THR A 112 -3.33 1.91 2.99
N VAL A 113 -3.54 2.67 1.92
CA VAL A 113 -4.08 4.02 1.99
C VAL A 113 -5.56 4.06 2.35
N LEU A 114 -6.36 3.12 1.83
CA LEU A 114 -7.81 3.15 1.96
C LEU A 114 -8.34 2.29 3.12
N LEU A 115 -7.56 1.34 3.62
CA LEU A 115 -7.99 0.47 4.71
C LEU A 115 -7.02 0.52 5.88
N LEU A 116 -5.77 0.13 5.69
CA LEU A 116 -4.82 -0.02 6.81
C LEU A 116 -4.63 1.28 7.59
N ILE A 117 -4.30 2.39 6.92
CA ILE A 117 -4.09 3.69 7.59
C ILE A 117 -5.38 4.16 8.28
N PRO A 118 -6.56 4.16 7.63
CA PRO A 118 -7.82 4.47 8.30
C PRO A 118 -8.13 3.60 9.52
N LEU A 119 -7.86 2.29 9.45
CA LEU A 119 -8.08 1.34 10.55
C LEU A 119 -7.14 1.63 11.73
N LEU A 120 -5.86 1.92 11.45
CA LEU A 120 -4.90 2.33 12.48
C LEU A 120 -5.32 3.65 13.12
N SER A 121 -5.77 4.63 12.33
CA SER A 121 -6.27 5.90 12.84
C SER A 121 -7.54 5.73 13.69
N PHE A 122 -8.47 4.88 13.26
CA PHE A 122 -9.63 4.50 14.06
C PHE A 122 -9.21 3.89 15.40
N ASN A 123 -8.23 2.97 15.39
CA ASN A 123 -7.75 2.33 16.60
C ASN A 123 -7.03 3.31 17.55
N LEU A 124 -6.20 4.21 17.00
CA LEU A 124 -5.53 5.29 17.74
C LEU A 124 -6.53 6.25 18.41
N ALA A 125 -7.67 6.49 17.78
CA ALA A 125 -8.74 7.32 18.33
C ALA A 125 -9.65 6.59 19.34
N GLY A 126 -9.24 5.40 19.81
CA GLY A 126 -9.97 4.61 20.81
C GLY A 126 -11.01 3.66 20.23
N GLY A 127 -11.04 3.49 18.90
CA GLY A 127 -11.88 2.51 18.24
C GLY A 127 -11.38 1.08 18.41
N THR A 128 -12.30 0.12 18.53
CA THR A 128 -11.98 -1.31 18.54
C THR A 128 -13.00 -2.09 17.72
N PHE A 129 -12.55 -3.10 16.99
CA PHE A 129 -13.43 -4.05 16.29
C PHE A 129 -13.92 -5.18 17.21
N LEU A 130 -13.37 -5.27 18.42
CA LEU A 130 -13.74 -6.23 19.45
C LEU A 130 -14.03 -5.44 20.74
N PRO A 131 -15.20 -4.77 20.82
CA PRO A 131 -15.58 -4.05 22.03
C PRO A 131 -15.75 -5.04 23.19
N ARG A 132 -15.07 -4.78 24.30
CA ARG A 132 -15.30 -5.51 25.57
C ARG A 132 -16.54 -4.97 26.27
N GLU A 133 -17.08 -5.73 27.22
CA GLU A 133 -18.19 -5.26 28.05
C GLU A 133 -17.86 -3.89 28.68
N GLY A 134 -18.79 -2.95 28.54
CA GLY A 134 -18.63 -1.56 29.00
C GLY A 134 -17.93 -0.60 28.02
N GLN A 135 -17.44 -1.06 26.88
CA GLN A 135 -16.88 -0.19 25.83
C GLN A 135 -17.96 0.21 24.81
N ASN A 136 -17.93 1.46 24.34
CA ASN A 136 -18.82 1.93 23.28
C ASN A 136 -18.44 1.23 21.95
N PRO A 137 -19.31 0.42 21.33
CA PRO A 137 -19.03 -0.25 20.08
C PRO A 137 -18.93 0.72 18.88
N PHE A 138 -19.49 1.93 19.00
CA PHE A 138 -19.47 2.96 17.96
C PHE A 138 -18.96 4.30 18.51
N PRO A 139 -17.66 4.42 18.82
CA PRO A 139 -17.10 5.68 19.27
C PRO A 139 -17.08 6.68 18.11
N LEU A 140 -18.02 7.64 18.13
CA LEU A 140 -18.21 8.61 17.05
C LEU A 140 -16.93 9.35 16.67
N GLN A 141 -16.11 9.73 17.67
CA GLN A 141 -14.81 10.37 17.43
C GLN A 141 -13.88 9.47 16.61
N ALA A 142 -13.78 8.19 16.95
CA ALA A 142 -12.91 7.24 16.24
C ALA A 142 -13.42 6.97 14.82
N ILE A 143 -14.74 6.81 14.65
CA ILE A 143 -15.38 6.63 13.34
C ILE A 143 -15.13 7.86 12.47
N ALA A 144 -15.35 9.06 13.01
CA ALA A 144 -15.10 10.30 12.30
C ALA A 144 -13.63 10.43 11.90
N PHE A 145 -12.71 10.14 12.82
CA PHE A 145 -11.28 10.22 12.55
C PHE A 145 -10.83 9.21 11.47
N GLY A 146 -11.24 7.95 11.57
CA GLY A 146 -10.97 6.94 10.54
C GLY A 146 -11.56 7.32 9.17
N THR A 147 -12.79 7.84 9.15
CA THR A 147 -13.46 8.28 7.91
C THR A 147 -12.75 9.48 7.27
N MET A 148 -12.33 10.47 8.08
CA MET A 148 -11.56 11.62 7.58
C MET A 148 -10.24 11.16 6.96
N VAL A 149 -9.52 10.26 7.63
CA VAL A 149 -8.25 9.73 7.14
C VAL A 149 -8.44 8.92 5.85
N ALA A 150 -9.52 8.13 5.73
CA ALA A 150 -9.87 7.44 4.50
C ALA A 150 -10.15 8.43 3.35
N GLY A 151 -10.87 9.52 3.63
CA GLY A 151 -11.13 10.59 2.66
C GLY A 151 -9.85 11.27 2.18
N LEU A 152 -8.92 11.58 3.08
CA LEU A 152 -7.60 12.13 2.73
C LEU A 152 -6.78 11.13 1.90
N GLY A 153 -6.83 9.84 2.23
CA GLY A 153 -6.20 8.78 1.44
C GLY A 153 -6.76 8.69 0.01
N ALA A 154 -8.09 8.75 -0.13
CA ALA A 154 -8.74 8.79 -1.44
C ALA A 154 -8.34 10.05 -2.24
N ALA A 155 -8.30 11.21 -1.59
CA ALA A 155 -7.85 12.46 -2.21
C ALA A 155 -6.39 12.36 -2.69
N ALA A 156 -5.51 11.73 -1.91
CA ALA A 156 -4.12 11.48 -2.30
C ALA A 156 -4.02 10.59 -3.55
N CYS A 157 -4.82 9.52 -3.62
CA CYS A 157 -4.89 8.66 -4.82
C CYS A 157 -5.35 9.44 -6.06
N VAL A 158 -6.37 10.29 -5.91
CA VAL A 158 -6.86 11.16 -7.00
C VAL A 158 -5.80 12.17 -7.41
N TYR A 159 -5.08 12.78 -6.47
CA TYR A 159 -3.98 13.68 -6.75
C TYR A 159 -2.88 12.99 -7.57
N LEU A 160 -2.43 11.81 -7.16
CA LEU A 160 -1.42 11.03 -7.87
C LEU A 160 -1.86 10.67 -9.29
N TYR A 161 -3.14 10.36 -9.48
CA TYR A 161 -3.72 10.11 -10.80
C TYR A 161 -3.66 11.35 -11.72
N PHE A 162 -4.01 12.53 -11.19
CA PHE A 162 -3.93 13.77 -11.97
C PHE A 162 -2.49 14.15 -12.30
N GLU A 163 -1.57 13.95 -11.36
CA GLU A 163 -0.15 14.23 -11.59
C GLU A 163 0.44 13.27 -12.64
N TYR A 164 0.09 11.98 -12.60
CA TYR A 164 0.41 11.03 -13.67
C TYR A 164 -0.07 11.52 -15.04
N ARG A 165 -1.33 11.95 -15.16
CA ARG A 165 -1.89 12.45 -16.42
C ARG A 165 -1.18 13.71 -16.90
N ARG A 166 -0.86 14.63 -15.99
CA ARG A 166 -0.16 15.88 -16.29
C ARG A 166 1.22 15.62 -16.86
N ILE A 167 2.01 14.76 -16.20
CA ILE A 167 3.37 14.41 -16.62
C ILE A 167 3.34 13.67 -17.95
N THR A 168 2.49 12.65 -18.08
CA THR A 168 2.39 11.86 -19.31
C THR A 168 2.02 12.72 -20.51
N ARG A 169 1.11 13.68 -20.33
CA ARG A 169 0.75 14.64 -21.38
C ARG A 169 1.91 15.55 -21.76
N ARG A 170 2.61 16.13 -20.77
CA ARG A 170 3.78 16.99 -21.01
C ARG A 170 4.86 16.23 -21.78
N ASP A 171 5.18 15.01 -21.35
CA ASP A 171 6.22 14.20 -21.99
C ASP A 171 5.84 13.82 -23.44
N ALA A 172 4.54 13.58 -23.71
CA ALA A 172 4.04 13.36 -25.06
C ALA A 172 4.15 14.61 -25.95
N GLU A 173 3.83 15.79 -25.41
CA GLU A 173 3.98 17.08 -26.11
C GLU A 173 5.46 17.38 -26.43
N GLU A 174 6.37 17.16 -25.47
CA GLU A 174 7.82 17.30 -25.68
C GLU A 174 8.36 16.33 -26.73
N ALA A 175 7.91 15.08 -26.71
CA ALA A 175 8.31 14.08 -27.70
C ALA A 175 7.82 14.44 -29.11
N ALA A 176 6.59 14.97 -29.22
CA ALA A 176 6.03 15.44 -30.48
C ALA A 176 6.81 16.65 -31.04
N GLN A 177 7.17 17.61 -30.18
CA GLN A 177 8.00 18.76 -30.56
C GLN A 177 9.38 18.34 -31.06
N ARG A 178 10.06 17.42 -30.36
CA ARG A 178 11.37 16.90 -30.78
C ARG A 178 11.28 16.15 -32.11
N SER A 179 10.25 15.34 -32.28
CA SER A 179 10.03 14.60 -33.53
C SER A 179 9.76 15.54 -34.70
N ALA A 180 8.96 16.59 -34.50
CA ALA A 180 8.71 17.61 -35.52
C ALA A 180 9.96 18.44 -35.85
N ALA A 181 10.80 18.73 -34.87
CA ALA A 181 12.07 19.43 -35.08
C ALA A 181 13.09 18.57 -35.87
N LEU A 182 13.13 17.26 -35.61
CA LEU A 182 13.96 16.31 -36.35
C LEU A 182 13.45 16.09 -37.78
N ALA A 183 12.14 16.04 -37.99
CA ALA A 183 11.56 15.87 -39.32
C ALA A 183 11.70 17.09 -40.24
N ARG A 184 12.05 18.26 -39.69
CA ARG A 184 12.32 19.51 -40.43
C ARG A 184 13.81 19.69 -40.79
N ARG A 185 14.68 18.78 -40.35
CA ARG A 185 16.10 18.72 -40.75
C ARG A 185 16.27 17.68 -41.84
#